data_AF-A0A218ZTN3-F1
#
_entry.id   AF-A0A218ZTN3-F1
#
_cell.length_a   1.000
_cell.length_b   1.000
_cell.length_c   1.000
_cell.angle_alpha   90.00
_cell.angle_beta   90.00
_cell.angle_gamma   90.00
#
_symmetry.space_group_name_H-M   'P 1'
#
loop_
_entity.id
_entity.type
_entity.pdbx_description
1 polymer ?
#
loop_
_entity_poly.entity_id
_entity_poly.type
_entity_poly.pdbx_seq_one_letter_code
_entity_poly.pdbx_strand_id
1 'polypeptide(L)'
;DGRGIDAAMDKAVRGHKLPMKSIRRNRRITRKRSRGERPYSVMKGIFHGGHVFITTVPRVRVKNMFMCLGHNLICMVGMKRKGVIG
;
A
#
# COMPACT_ATOMS: atom_id res chain seq x y z
N ASP A 1 -12.32 -24.80 -13.66
CA ASP A 1 -12.86 -23.43 -13.79
C ASP A 1 -12.00 -22.38 -13.10
N GLY A 2 -11.04 -21.80 -13.83
CA GLY A 2 -10.12 -20.76 -13.35
C GLY A 2 -10.74 -19.37 -13.22
N ARG A 3 -11.93 -19.25 -12.62
CA ARG A 3 -12.53 -17.93 -12.36
C ARG A 3 -11.83 -17.31 -11.14
N GLY A 4 -11.05 -16.26 -11.39
CA GLY A 4 -10.41 -15.47 -10.34
C GLY A 4 -11.44 -15.01 -9.30
N ILE A 5 -11.04 -15.01 -8.03
CA ILE A 5 -11.91 -14.58 -6.92
C ILE A 5 -12.22 -13.09 -7.13
N ASP A 6 -13.50 -12.74 -7.29
CA ASP A 6 -13.93 -11.34 -7.31
C ASP A 6 -13.54 -10.66 -5.99
N ALA A 7 -12.70 -9.64 -6.11
CA ALA A 7 -12.12 -8.88 -5.00
C ALA A 7 -12.68 -7.45 -4.92
N ALA A 8 -13.81 -7.17 -5.57
CA ALA A 8 -14.56 -5.94 -5.34
C ALA A 8 -15.03 -5.88 -3.86
N MET A 9 -14.96 -4.70 -3.25
CA MET A 9 -15.43 -4.49 -1.87
C MET A 9 -16.90 -4.05 -1.88
N ASP A 10 -17.70 -4.62 -0.99
CA ASP A 10 -19.07 -4.19 -0.80
C ASP A 10 -19.08 -2.84 -0.05
N LYS A 11 -19.93 -1.89 -0.45
CA LYS A 11 -20.06 -0.59 0.22
C LYS A 11 -21.33 -0.53 1.04
N ALA A 12 -21.25 0.03 2.24
CA ALA A 12 -22.45 0.38 3.00
C ALA A 12 -23.12 1.58 2.35
N VAL A 13 -24.45 1.60 2.32
CA VAL A 13 -25.25 2.72 1.80
C VAL A 13 -26.11 3.30 2.92
N ARG A 14 -26.60 4.53 2.75
CA ARG A 14 -27.43 5.19 3.76
C ARG A 14 -28.68 4.34 4.02
N GLY A 15 -28.92 3.99 5.29
CA GLY A 15 -30.04 3.13 5.69
C GLY A 15 -29.78 1.61 5.61
N HIS A 16 -28.71 1.16 4.95
CA HIS A 16 -28.38 -0.27 4.86
C HIS A 16 -26.93 -0.55 5.25
N LYS A 17 -26.77 -1.10 6.46
CA LYS A 17 -25.48 -1.55 6.97
C LYS A 17 -25.06 -2.84 6.26
N LEU A 18 -23.76 -3.02 6.07
CA LEU A 18 -23.20 -4.25 5.50
C LEU A 18 -23.43 -5.45 6.44
N PRO A 19 -23.81 -6.62 5.93
CA PRO A 19 -23.90 -7.82 6.73
C PRO A 19 -22.51 -8.25 7.22
N MET A 20 -22.45 -8.93 8.37
CA MET A 20 -21.19 -9.35 9.00
C MET A 20 -20.28 -10.16 8.07
N LYS A 21 -20.86 -10.98 7.18
CA LYS A 21 -20.13 -11.76 6.16
C LYS A 21 -19.38 -10.85 5.17
N SER A 22 -20.02 -9.80 4.68
CA SER A 22 -19.42 -8.80 3.78
C SER A 22 -18.34 -7.99 4.48
N ILE A 23 -18.54 -7.62 5.76
CA ILE A 23 -17.52 -6.92 6.56
C ILE A 23 -16.25 -7.78 6.69
N ARG A 24 -16.39 -9.07 7.03
CA ARG A 24 -15.25 -9.99 7.13
C ARG A 24 -14.57 -10.21 5.78
N ARG A 25 -15.34 -10.30 4.69
CA ARG A 25 -14.81 -10.39 3.32
C ARG A 25 -14.00 -9.14 2.96
N ASN A 26 -14.56 -7.95 3.17
CA ASN A 26 -13.89 -6.68 2.93
C ASN A 26 -12.60 -6.57 3.76
N ARG A 27 -12.65 -6.91 5.06
CA ARG A 27 -11.44 -6.93 5.91
C ARG A 27 -10.37 -7.88 5.36
N ARG A 28 -10.75 -9.04 4.83
CA ARG A 28 -9.80 -9.96 4.16
C ARG A 28 -9.21 -9.36 2.89
N ILE A 29 -10.02 -8.71 2.05
CA ILE A 29 -9.56 -8.01 0.83
C ILE A 29 -8.60 -6.87 1.22
N THR A 30 -8.97 -6.04 2.18
CA THR A 30 -8.13 -4.97 2.72
C THR A 30 -6.80 -5.50 3.25
N ARG A 31 -6.78 -6.62 3.97
CA ARG A 31 -5.52 -7.21 4.47
C ARG A 31 -4.58 -7.62 3.32
N LYS A 32 -5.12 -8.13 2.21
CA LYS A 32 -4.33 -8.45 1.01
C LYS A 32 -3.83 -7.17 0.32
N ARG A 33 -4.70 -6.17 0.12
CA ARG A 33 -4.37 -4.89 -0.55
C ARG A 33 -3.39 -4.03 0.24
N SER A 34 -3.51 -4.02 1.56
CA SER A 34 -2.69 -3.21 2.46
C SER A 34 -1.19 -3.44 2.27
N ARG A 35 -0.77 -4.68 1.95
CA ARG A 35 0.64 -4.97 1.62
C ARG A 35 1.13 -4.21 0.38
N GLY A 36 0.29 -4.07 -0.66
CA GLY A 36 0.63 -3.36 -1.89
C GLY A 36 0.46 -1.84 -1.80
N GLU A 37 -0.46 -1.36 -0.98
CA GLU A 37 -0.72 0.08 -0.80
C GLU A 37 0.26 0.75 0.19
N ARG A 38 0.83 -0.04 1.12
CA ARG A 38 1.81 0.42 2.11
C ARG A 38 3.04 1.15 1.54
N PRO A 39 3.75 0.69 0.49
CA PRO A 39 4.89 1.42 -0.07
C PRO A 39 4.52 2.83 -0.51
N TYR A 40 3.37 3.00 -1.17
CA TYR A 40 2.87 4.31 -1.59
C TYR A 40 2.56 5.22 -0.41
N SER A 41 1.97 4.68 0.66
CA SER A 41 1.72 5.44 1.89
C SER A 41 3.01 5.92 2.54
N VAL A 42 4.05 5.09 2.57
CA VAL A 42 5.37 5.44 3.14
C VAL A 42 6.08 6.48 2.27
N MET A 43 6.07 6.29 0.95
CA MET A 43 6.63 7.26 -0.02
C MET A 43 5.96 8.62 0.09
N LYS A 44 4.63 8.65 0.19
CA LYS A 44 3.88 9.90 0.30
C LYS A 44 4.08 10.58 1.65
N GLY A 45 4.09 9.81 2.74
CA GLY A 45 4.18 10.34 4.12
C GLY A 45 5.59 10.63 4.57
N ILE A 46 6.48 9.64 4.57
CA ILE A 46 7.86 9.78 5.11
C ILE A 46 8.73 10.60 4.15
N PHE A 47 8.68 10.26 2.86
CA PHE A 47 9.52 10.91 1.85
C PHE A 47 8.87 12.15 1.22
N HIS A 48 7.67 12.54 1.68
CA HIS A 48 6.92 13.71 1.19
C HIS A 48 6.72 13.69 -0.34
N GLY A 49 6.62 12.48 -0.93
CA GLY A 49 6.55 12.30 -2.38
C GLY A 49 5.22 12.69 -3.04
N GLY A 50 4.25 13.15 -2.25
CA GLY A 50 2.93 13.55 -2.77
C GLY A 50 2.99 14.78 -3.68
N HIS A 51 3.96 15.67 -3.46
CA HIS A 51 4.19 16.84 -4.29
C HIS A 51 5.68 17.13 -4.35
N VAL A 52 6.23 17.25 -5.56
CA VAL A 52 7.65 17.53 -5.77
C VAL A 52 7.79 18.82 -6.58
N PHE A 53 8.59 19.77 -6.09
CA PHE A 53 8.86 21.05 -6.75
C PHE A 53 9.79 20.93 -7.98
N ILE A 54 9.88 19.74 -8.55
CA ILE A 54 10.74 19.44 -9.70
C ILE A 54 9.84 19.41 -10.93
N THR A 55 10.10 20.30 -11.89
CA THR A 55 9.26 20.47 -13.08
C THR A 55 9.60 19.50 -14.22
N THR A 56 10.74 18.81 -14.15
CA THR A 56 11.18 17.91 -15.22
C THR A 56 10.93 16.44 -14.89
N VAL A 57 10.26 15.75 -15.80
CA VAL A 57 9.92 14.32 -15.69
C VAL A 57 11.14 13.43 -15.40
N PRO A 58 12.32 13.61 -16.05
CA PRO A 58 13.49 12.79 -15.75
C PRO A 58 13.96 12.89 -14.29
N ARG A 59 13.98 14.11 -13.73
CA ARG A 59 14.41 14.33 -12.34
C ARG A 59 13.40 13.77 -11.33
N VAL A 60 12.11 13.85 -11.64
CA VAL A 60 11.06 13.20 -10.83
C VAL A 60 11.24 11.68 -10.82
N ARG A 61 11.52 11.06 -11.97
CA ARG A 61 11.77 9.60 -12.06
C ARG A 61 12.93 9.16 -11.18
N VAL A 62 14.06 9.88 -11.25
CA VAL A 62 15.24 9.60 -10.41
C VAL A 62 14.90 9.75 -8.93
N LYS A 63 14.22 10.84 -8.54
CA LYS A 63 13.77 11.03 -7.15
C LYS A 63 12.87 9.89 -6.67
N ASN A 64 11.94 9.43 -7.52
CA ASN A 64 11.04 8.34 -7.18
C ASN A 64 11.78 6.99 -7.03
N MET A 65 12.82 6.75 -7.85
CA MET A 65 13.70 5.58 -7.70
C MET A 65 14.43 5.61 -6.36
N PHE A 66 15.01 6.75 -5.97
CA PHE A 66 15.65 6.88 -4.66
C PHE A 66 14.68 6.66 -3.50
N MET A 67 13.44 7.13 -3.61
CA MET A 67 12.40 6.86 -2.62
C MET A 67 12.05 5.37 -2.51
N CYS A 68 12.02 4.64 -3.63
CA CYS A 68 11.83 3.19 -3.63
C CYS A 68 12.97 2.44 -2.97
N LEU A 69 14.22 2.81 -3.29
CA LEU A 69 15.40 2.27 -2.63
C LEU A 69 15.37 2.55 -1.11
N GLY A 70 15.05 3.78 -0.71
CA GLY A 70 14.91 4.16 0.69
C GLY A 70 13.81 3.37 1.43
N HIS A 71 12.66 3.15 0.79
CA HIS A 71 11.60 2.30 1.35
C HIS A 71 12.09 0.86 1.57
N ASN A 72 12.79 0.27 0.60
CA ASN A 72 13.33 -1.08 0.72
C ASN A 72 14.34 -1.19 1.87
N LEU A 73 15.20 -0.19 2.04
CA LEU A 73 16.14 -0.13 3.16
C LEU A 73 15.42 -0.05 4.52
N ILE A 74 14.39 0.80 4.66
CA ILE A 74 13.56 0.87 5.87
C ILE A 74 12.91 -0.49 6.17
N CYS A 75 12.39 -1.17 5.15
CA CYS A 75 11.85 -2.52 5.30
C CYS A 75 12.90 -3.51 5.78
N MET A 76 14.10 -3.51 5.19
CA MET A 76 15.19 -4.40 5.57
C MET A 76 15.65 -4.17 7.01
N VAL A 77 15.86 -2.90 7.42
CA VAL A 77 16.19 -2.54 8.80
C VAL A 77 15.08 -2.98 9.76
N GLY A 78 13.81 -2.77 9.37
CA GLY A 78 12.67 -3.23 10.14
C GLY A 78 12.60 -4.76 10.28
N MET A 79 13.04 -5.52 9.28
CA MET A 79 13.14 -6.98 9.32
C MET A 79 14.31 -7.45 10.20
N LYS A 80 15.47 -6.79 10.12
CA LYS A 80 16.61 -7.04 11.00
C LYS A 80 16.28 -6.78 12.47
N ARG A 81 15.60 -5.66 12.79
CA ARG A 81 15.12 -5.38 14.16
C ARG A 81 14.13 -6.41 14.69
N LYS A 82 13.41 -7.11 13.82
CA LYS A 82 12.49 -8.20 14.17
C LYS A 82 13.17 -9.57 14.26
N GLY A 83 14.48 -9.65 14.03
CA GLY A 83 15.23 -10.91 14.00
C GLY A 83 14.87 -11.82 12.82
N VAL A 84 14.26 -11.28 11.75
CA VAL A 84 13.90 -12.06 10.55
C VAL A 84 15.10 -12.22 9.62
N ILE A 85 16.05 -11.30 9.68
CA ILE A 85 17.30 -11.30 8.90
C ILE A 85 18.44 -11.07 9.90
N GLY A 86 19.51 -11.88 9.80
CA GLY A 86 20.74 -11.77 10.60
C GLY A 86 21.48 -10.45 10.40
#